data_AF-A0A1R1E942-F1
#
_entry.id   AF-A0A1R1E942-F1
#
_cell.length_a   1.000
_cell.length_b   1.000
_cell.length_c   1.000
_cell.angle_alpha   90.00
_cell.angle_beta   90.00
_cell.angle_gamma   90.00
#
_symmetry.space_group_name_H-M   'P 1'
#
loop_
_entity.id
_entity.type
_entity.pdbx_description
1 polymer ?
#
loop_
_entity_poly.entity_id
_entity_poly.type
_entity_poly.pdbx_seq_one_letter_code
_entity_poly.pdbx_strand_id
1 'polypeptide(L)'
;MRLGKFLFRFIITIIILVIIAAGVLIWYIAPDRKLNLNYTDLNIQDKAMQMLKTKKPEITLNNEELNELAKKELIKHMGDMPPQVTVTGAEFQFHGQEVTADINGKWEFIPFGAELTFTMDADGSVIVLKHESTRIKSIRVPAETWGLGTLSVPLKEHLPEILRVDDVQFLDDGVKLTFKLNWLDLPSLF
;
A
#
# COMPACT_ATOMS: atom_id res chain seq x y z
N MET A 1 31.78 -53.39 -12.48
CA MET A 1 30.63 -52.53 -12.89
C MET A 1 29.74 -52.03 -11.73
N ARG A 2 30.24 -51.88 -10.49
CA ARG A 2 29.41 -51.38 -9.34
C ARG A 2 29.66 -49.91 -8.97
N LEU A 3 30.80 -49.34 -9.35
CA LEU A 3 31.20 -47.97 -8.97
C LEU A 3 30.40 -46.88 -9.73
N GLY A 4 30.11 -47.10 -11.02
CA GLY A 4 29.31 -46.16 -11.83
C GLY A 4 27.85 -46.04 -11.36
N LYS A 5 27.25 -47.12 -10.85
CA LYS A 5 25.90 -47.09 -10.29
C LYS A 5 25.82 -46.32 -8.97
N PHE A 6 26.90 -46.30 -8.19
CA PHE A 6 27.00 -45.56 -6.93
C PHE A 6 27.21 -44.07 -7.18
N LEU A 7 28.12 -43.71 -8.10
CA LEU A 7 28.34 -42.32 -8.52
C LEU A 7 27.09 -41.70 -9.17
N PHE A 8 26.40 -42.47 -10.01
CA PHE A 8 25.15 -42.02 -10.63
C PHE A 8 24.02 -41.82 -9.61
N ARG A 9 23.89 -42.72 -8.62
CA ARG A 9 22.95 -42.53 -7.50
C ARG A 9 23.30 -41.29 -6.68
N PHE A 10 24.58 -41.06 -6.41
CA PHE A 10 25.04 -39.90 -5.63
C PHE A 10 24.77 -38.58 -6.36
N ILE A 11 25.02 -38.51 -7.66
CA ILE A 11 24.69 -37.35 -8.51
C ILE A 11 23.18 -37.09 -8.54
N ILE A 12 22.36 -38.12 -8.69
CA ILE A 12 20.90 -37.98 -8.66
C ILE A 12 20.43 -37.47 -7.30
N THR A 13 20.99 -38.00 -6.20
CA THR A 13 20.66 -37.52 -4.85
C THR A 13 21.02 -36.05 -4.68
N ILE A 14 22.18 -35.60 -5.16
CA ILE A 14 22.57 -34.18 -5.12
C ILE A 14 21.62 -33.32 -5.95
N ILE A 15 21.26 -33.74 -7.16
CA ILE A 15 20.33 -32.99 -8.02
C ILE A 15 18.96 -32.86 -7.35
N ILE A 16 18.45 -33.94 -6.76
CA ILE A 16 17.19 -33.93 -6.00
C ILE A 16 17.29 -32.99 -4.80
N LEU A 17 18.42 -33.01 -4.08
CA LEU A 17 18.65 -32.11 -2.93
C LEU A 17 18.63 -30.64 -3.36
N VAL A 18 19.25 -30.31 -4.50
CA VAL A 18 19.27 -28.94 -5.06
C VAL A 18 17.87 -28.50 -5.48
N ILE A 19 17.08 -29.37 -6.11
CA ILE A 19 15.70 -29.07 -6.50
C ILE A 19 14.83 -28.84 -5.26
N ILE A 20 14.97 -29.66 -4.22
CA ILE A 20 14.25 -29.50 -2.96
C ILE A 20 14.66 -28.19 -2.27
N ALA A 21 15.95 -27.89 -2.20
CA ALA A 21 16.46 -26.65 -1.61
C ALA A 21 15.92 -25.41 -2.35
N ALA A 22 15.91 -25.44 -3.69
CA ALA A 22 15.33 -24.38 -4.51
C ALA A 22 13.82 -24.23 -4.28
N GLY A 23 13.09 -25.34 -4.20
CA GLY A 23 11.65 -25.34 -3.89
C GLY A 23 11.35 -24.76 -2.51
N VAL A 24 12.15 -25.11 -1.49
CA VAL A 24 12.02 -24.57 -0.13
C VAL A 24 12.35 -23.07 -0.10
N LEU A 25 13.37 -22.61 -0.83
CA LEU A 25 13.70 -21.20 -0.95
C LEU A 25 12.56 -20.39 -1.59
N ILE A 26 11.98 -20.90 -2.69
CA ILE A 26 10.85 -20.24 -3.37
C ILE A 26 9.61 -20.23 -2.45
N TRP A 27 9.33 -21.34 -1.77
CA TRP A 27 8.21 -21.43 -0.83
C TRP A 27 8.44 -20.56 0.41
N TYR A 28 9.69 -20.44 0.85
CA TYR A 28 10.07 -19.58 1.95
C TYR A 28 9.93 -18.10 1.61
N ILE A 29 9.90 -17.65 0.35
CA ILE A 29 9.67 -16.24 -0.03
C ILE A 29 8.19 -15.98 -0.41
N ALA A 30 7.41 -17.04 -0.71
CA ALA A 30 6.00 -16.93 -1.10
C ALA A 30 5.11 -16.32 0.01
N PRO A 31 4.18 -15.41 -0.33
CA PRO A 31 3.39 -14.65 0.66
C PRO A 31 2.41 -15.55 1.45
N ASP A 32 2.34 -15.32 2.77
CA ASP A 32 1.51 -16.11 3.70
C ASP A 32 0.01 -15.77 3.63
N ARG A 33 -0.35 -14.59 3.12
CA ARG A 33 -1.73 -14.11 2.94
C ARG A 33 -2.03 -13.84 1.47
N LYS A 34 -3.19 -14.25 0.97
CA LYS A 34 -3.65 -13.88 -0.38
C LYS A 34 -4.30 -12.49 -0.34
N LEU A 35 -3.50 -11.46 -0.58
CA LEU A 35 -3.97 -10.09 -0.79
C LEU A 35 -4.39 -9.91 -2.25
N ASN A 36 -5.31 -8.98 -2.51
CA ASN A 36 -5.77 -8.63 -3.85
C ASN A 36 -5.59 -7.13 -4.09
N LEU A 37 -5.67 -6.71 -5.36
CA LEU A 37 -5.62 -5.31 -5.79
C LEU A 37 -6.97 -4.77 -6.22
N ASN A 38 -8.04 -5.52 -5.99
CA ASN A 38 -9.37 -5.05 -6.37
C ASN A 38 -9.71 -3.89 -5.45
N TYR A 39 -10.23 -2.81 -6.04
CA TYR A 39 -10.76 -1.70 -5.28
C TYR A 39 -12.18 -1.34 -5.75
N THR A 40 -12.95 -0.76 -4.86
CA THR A 40 -14.27 -0.18 -5.11
C THR A 40 -14.11 1.32 -5.24
N ASP A 41 -14.63 1.91 -6.32
CA ASP A 41 -14.61 3.36 -6.49
C ASP A 41 -15.44 4.03 -5.39
N LEU A 42 -14.74 4.69 -4.47
CA LEU A 42 -15.35 5.53 -3.46
C LEU A 42 -15.94 6.76 -4.10
N ASN A 43 -17.27 6.92 -3.95
CA ASN A 43 -17.94 8.12 -4.42
C ASN A 43 -17.72 9.27 -3.42
N ILE A 44 -16.51 9.85 -3.43
CA ILE A 44 -16.16 11.03 -2.64
C ILE A 44 -17.09 12.21 -2.99
N GLN A 45 -17.63 12.24 -4.23
CA GLN A 45 -18.61 13.25 -4.66
C GLN A 45 -19.93 13.14 -3.89
N ASP A 46 -20.43 11.93 -3.62
CA ASP A 46 -21.64 11.74 -2.81
C ASP A 46 -21.43 12.17 -1.36
N LYS A 47 -20.25 11.88 -0.77
CA LYS A 47 -19.91 12.32 0.59
C LYS A 47 -19.75 13.84 0.67
N ALA A 48 -19.13 14.46 -0.32
CA ALA A 48 -19.06 15.91 -0.45
C ALA A 48 -20.46 16.54 -0.57
N MET A 49 -21.36 15.92 -1.32
CA MET A 49 -22.75 16.37 -1.44
C MET A 49 -23.52 16.22 -0.12
N GLN A 50 -23.29 15.15 0.63
CA GLN A 50 -23.87 14.98 1.97
C GLN A 50 -23.33 16.01 2.97
N MET A 51 -22.05 16.37 2.91
CA MET A 51 -21.46 17.49 3.66
C MET A 51 -22.20 18.80 3.37
N LEU A 52 -22.42 19.12 2.08
CA LEU A 52 -23.13 20.34 1.67
C LEU A 52 -24.56 20.36 2.20
N LYS A 53 -25.26 19.21 2.16
CA LYS A 53 -26.62 19.07 2.71
C LYS A 53 -26.67 19.19 4.24
N THR A 54 -25.67 18.64 4.93
CA THR A 54 -25.61 18.62 6.41
C THR A 54 -24.98 19.88 7.00
N LYS A 55 -24.39 20.76 6.16
CA LYS A 55 -23.67 21.99 6.55
C LYS A 55 -22.52 21.74 7.52
N LYS A 56 -21.98 20.52 7.55
CA LYS A 56 -20.85 20.13 8.38
C LYS A 56 -19.66 19.86 7.46
N PRO A 57 -18.66 20.74 7.41
CA PRO A 57 -17.55 20.63 6.47
C PRO A 57 -16.50 19.63 6.95
N GLU A 58 -16.93 18.41 7.26
CA GLU A 58 -16.09 17.33 7.75
C GLU A 58 -16.45 16.04 7.03
N ILE A 59 -15.44 15.26 6.63
CA ILE A 59 -15.59 13.89 6.14
C ILE A 59 -14.71 13.01 6.99
N THR A 60 -15.29 11.93 7.52
CA THR A 60 -14.53 10.84 8.11
C THR A 60 -14.42 9.72 7.09
N LEU A 61 -13.19 9.31 6.83
CA LEU A 61 -12.85 8.11 6.06
C LEU A 61 -12.46 7.03 7.06
N ASN A 62 -13.11 5.88 6.99
CA ASN A 62 -12.73 4.73 7.81
C ASN A 62 -11.57 3.95 7.16
N ASN A 63 -11.02 2.98 7.89
CA ASN A 63 -9.91 2.15 7.40
C ASN A 63 -10.20 1.41 6.08
N GLU A 64 -11.41 0.89 5.89
CA GLU A 64 -11.79 0.24 4.63
C GLU A 64 -11.73 1.24 3.48
N GLU A 65 -12.31 2.43 3.67
CA GLU A 65 -12.35 3.48 2.67
C GLU A 65 -10.95 3.99 2.31
N LEU A 66 -10.09 4.15 3.30
CA LEU A 66 -8.69 4.54 3.09
C LEU A 66 -7.89 3.45 2.35
N ASN A 67 -8.14 2.17 2.65
CA ASN A 67 -7.51 1.05 1.96
C ASN A 67 -7.87 1.02 0.47
N GLU A 68 -9.15 1.23 0.14
CA GLU A 68 -9.61 1.29 -1.25
C GLU A 68 -8.99 2.46 -2.02
N LEU A 69 -8.89 3.63 -1.39
CA LEU A 69 -8.21 4.81 -1.96
C LEU A 69 -6.71 4.56 -2.17
N ALA A 70 -6.04 3.97 -1.19
CA ALA A 70 -4.62 3.65 -1.27
C ALA A 70 -4.34 2.61 -2.37
N LYS A 71 -5.18 1.57 -2.52
CA LYS A 71 -5.11 0.61 -3.63
C LYS A 71 -5.25 1.29 -4.99
N LYS A 72 -6.23 2.19 -5.13
CA LYS A 72 -6.43 2.97 -6.37
C LYS A 72 -5.19 3.79 -6.72
N GLU A 73 -4.58 4.45 -5.74
CA GLU A 73 -3.39 5.27 -5.97
C GLU A 73 -2.15 4.44 -6.28
N LEU A 74 -1.98 3.31 -5.60
CA LEU A 74 -0.94 2.34 -5.89
C LEU A 74 -1.01 1.88 -7.35
N ILE A 75 -2.21 1.54 -7.85
CA ILE A 75 -2.41 1.08 -9.24
C ILE A 75 -2.02 2.16 -10.26
N LYS A 76 -2.32 3.43 -9.98
CA LYS A 76 -1.91 4.54 -10.86
C LYS A 76 -0.39 4.64 -10.94
N HIS A 77 0.30 4.47 -9.81
CA HIS A 77 1.76 4.55 -9.73
C HIS A 77 2.49 3.24 -10.02
N MET A 78 1.78 2.14 -10.31
CA MET A 78 2.43 0.89 -10.74
C MET A 78 3.23 1.06 -12.03
N GLY A 79 2.83 1.99 -12.90
CA GLY A 79 3.56 2.32 -14.12
C GLY A 79 4.94 2.91 -13.88
N ASP A 80 5.17 3.48 -12.69
CA ASP A 80 6.45 4.10 -12.30
C ASP A 80 7.41 3.10 -11.66
N MET A 81 6.95 1.87 -11.37
CA MET A 81 7.75 0.83 -10.75
C MET A 81 8.70 0.15 -11.76
N PRO A 82 9.84 -0.40 -11.30
CA PRO A 82 10.73 -1.16 -12.16
C PRO A 82 9.99 -2.30 -12.87
N PRO A 83 10.23 -2.55 -14.17
CA PRO A 83 9.49 -3.54 -14.95
C PRO A 83 9.67 -4.99 -14.43
N GLN A 84 10.69 -5.23 -13.60
CA GLN A 84 10.90 -6.53 -12.95
C GLN A 84 9.97 -6.74 -11.77
N VAL A 85 9.40 -5.69 -11.18
CA VAL A 85 8.52 -5.77 -10.01
C VAL A 85 7.07 -5.65 -10.47
N THR A 86 6.27 -6.67 -10.15
CA THR A 86 4.81 -6.60 -10.33
C THR A 86 4.14 -6.79 -8.99
N VAL A 87 3.39 -5.79 -8.55
CA VAL A 87 2.53 -5.93 -7.38
C VAL A 87 1.26 -6.70 -7.79
N THR A 88 0.85 -7.64 -6.95
CA THR A 88 -0.29 -8.56 -7.18
C THR A 88 -1.38 -8.43 -6.12
N GLY A 89 -1.05 -7.89 -4.95
CA GLY A 89 -1.95 -7.65 -3.83
C GLY A 89 -1.41 -6.53 -2.96
N ALA A 90 -2.28 -5.71 -2.39
CA ALA A 90 -1.92 -4.75 -1.37
C ALA A 90 -3.04 -4.65 -0.35
N GLU A 91 -2.71 -4.36 0.91
CA GLU A 91 -3.68 -4.07 1.96
C GLU A 91 -3.07 -3.00 2.87
N PHE A 92 -3.83 -1.96 3.14
CA PHE A 92 -3.39 -0.82 3.93
C PHE A 92 -4.21 -0.73 5.21
N GLN A 93 -3.52 -0.70 6.34
CA GLN A 93 -4.10 -0.59 7.66
C GLN A 93 -3.65 0.73 8.27
N PHE A 94 -4.61 1.58 8.63
CA PHE A 94 -4.36 2.89 9.23
C PHE A 94 -4.69 2.82 10.72
N HIS A 95 -3.78 3.28 11.56
CA HIS A 95 -3.97 3.31 13.00
C HIS A 95 -3.36 4.58 13.58
N GLY A 96 -4.20 5.59 13.78
CA GLY A 96 -3.74 6.92 14.15
C GLY A 96 -2.75 7.45 13.11
N GLN A 97 -1.55 7.82 13.56
CA GLN A 97 -0.49 8.33 12.68
C GLN A 97 0.36 7.23 12.04
N GLU A 98 0.04 5.95 12.21
CA GLU A 98 0.79 4.85 11.61
C GLU A 98 0.00 4.22 10.46
N VAL A 99 0.69 3.86 9.37
CA VAL A 99 0.15 3.08 8.26
C VAL A 99 1.01 1.86 8.04
N THR A 100 0.38 0.69 8.08
CA THR A 100 0.99 -0.56 7.66
C THR A 100 0.47 -0.93 6.28
N ALA A 101 1.36 -1.04 5.30
CA ALA A 101 1.07 -1.49 3.95
C ALA A 101 1.63 -2.91 3.75
N ASP A 102 0.74 -3.89 3.71
CA ASP A 102 1.07 -5.26 3.32
C ASP A 102 1.01 -5.39 1.80
N ILE A 103 2.11 -5.73 1.17
CA ILE A 103 2.24 -5.84 -0.28
C ILE A 103 2.66 -7.25 -0.66
N ASN A 104 1.91 -7.84 -1.58
CA ASN A 104 2.30 -9.04 -2.30
C ASN A 104 2.69 -8.70 -3.72
N GLY A 105 3.85 -9.15 -4.14
CA GLY A 105 4.32 -8.95 -5.51
C GLY A 105 5.09 -10.14 -6.03
N LYS A 106 5.68 -9.93 -7.20
CA LYS A 106 6.66 -10.82 -7.79
C LYS A 106 7.80 -9.99 -8.36
N TRP A 107 9.01 -10.47 -8.16
CA TRP A 107 10.18 -10.02 -8.90
C TRP A 107 10.42 -11.03 -10.03
N GLU A 108 10.12 -10.63 -11.27
CA GLU A 108 10.05 -11.50 -12.44
C GLU A 108 9.08 -12.68 -12.22
N PHE A 109 9.60 -13.80 -11.70
CA PHE A 109 8.86 -15.02 -11.40
C PHE A 109 8.87 -15.39 -9.91
N ILE A 110 9.63 -14.67 -9.07
CA ILE A 110 9.79 -14.97 -7.65
C ILE A 110 8.73 -14.19 -6.87
N PRO A 111 7.72 -14.86 -6.29
CA PRO A 111 6.73 -14.20 -5.47
C PRO A 111 7.38 -13.70 -4.17
N PHE A 112 7.01 -12.51 -3.73
CA PHE A 112 7.45 -11.93 -2.46
C PHE A 112 6.28 -11.31 -1.70
N GLY A 113 6.41 -11.27 -0.38
CA GLY A 113 5.54 -10.51 0.53
C GLY A 113 6.39 -9.53 1.34
N ALA A 114 5.95 -8.28 1.41
CA ALA A 114 6.58 -7.21 2.17
C ALA A 114 5.53 -6.49 3.02
N GLU A 115 5.86 -6.19 4.27
CA GLU A 115 5.10 -5.35 5.18
C GLU A 115 5.90 -4.05 5.31
N LEU A 116 5.29 -2.91 4.97
CA LEU A 116 5.92 -1.61 5.07
C LEU A 116 5.21 -0.78 6.12
N THR A 117 5.96 -0.18 7.04
CA THR A 117 5.43 0.71 8.06
C THR A 117 5.82 2.14 7.75
N PHE A 118 4.82 3.03 7.75
CA PHE A 118 4.96 4.46 7.51
C PHE A 118 4.34 5.25 8.67
N THR A 119 4.93 6.38 8.98
CA THR A 119 4.30 7.41 9.82
C THR A 119 3.67 8.47 8.93
N MET A 120 2.43 8.83 9.23
CA MET A 120 1.72 9.96 8.64
C MET A 120 1.93 11.23 9.44
N ASP A 121 2.19 12.29 8.72
CA ASP A 121 2.26 13.65 9.22
C ASP A 121 1.40 14.56 8.32
N ALA A 122 0.76 15.56 8.89
CA ALA A 122 -0.10 16.47 8.14
C ALA A 122 0.58 17.84 8.04
N ASP A 123 0.94 18.25 6.82
CA ASP A 123 1.45 19.59 6.53
C ASP A 123 0.41 20.35 5.70
N GLY A 124 -0.54 20.96 6.40
CA GLY A 124 -1.68 21.66 5.81
C GLY A 124 -2.58 20.72 5.00
N SER A 125 -2.55 20.85 3.66
CA SER A 125 -3.35 20.03 2.74
C SER A 125 -2.57 18.86 2.13
N VAL A 126 -1.36 18.58 2.63
CA VAL A 126 -0.49 17.50 2.16
C VAL A 126 -0.32 16.48 3.28
N ILE A 127 -0.57 15.21 2.97
CA ILE A 127 -0.21 14.12 3.86
C ILE A 127 1.20 13.66 3.51
N VAL A 128 2.07 13.69 4.49
CA VAL A 128 3.47 13.31 4.38
C VAL A 128 3.64 11.93 5.02
N LEU A 129 3.96 10.93 4.20
CA LEU A 129 4.24 9.56 4.61
C LEU A 129 5.74 9.36 4.73
N LYS A 130 6.22 9.15 5.95
CA LYS A 130 7.63 8.87 6.25
C LYS A 130 7.82 7.36 6.41
N HIS A 131 8.64 6.75 5.55
CA HIS A 131 8.94 5.33 5.64
C HIS A 131 9.81 5.03 6.87
N GLU A 132 9.35 4.15 7.75
CA GLU A 132 10.10 3.76 8.96
C GLU A 132 10.80 2.41 8.79
N SER A 133 10.10 1.41 8.29
CA SER A 133 10.67 0.08 8.12
C SER A 133 9.98 -0.74 7.04
N THR A 134 10.76 -1.60 6.40
CA THR A 134 10.25 -2.64 5.51
C THR A 134 10.59 -3.99 6.12
N ARG A 135 9.62 -4.88 6.24
CA ARG A 135 9.80 -6.27 6.64
C ARG A 135 9.48 -7.16 5.45
N ILE A 136 10.46 -7.95 5.00
CA ILE A 136 10.24 -9.02 4.03
C ILE A 136 10.30 -10.33 4.80
N LYS A 137 9.12 -10.89 5.11
CA LYS A 137 8.96 -12.04 6.01
C LYS A 137 9.68 -11.88 7.35
N SER A 138 10.70 -12.68 7.61
CA SER A 138 11.46 -12.66 8.87
C SER A 138 12.59 -11.63 8.88
N ILE A 139 12.90 -11.02 7.73
CA ILE A 139 13.99 -10.05 7.60
C ILE A 139 13.39 -8.64 7.72
N ARG A 140 13.77 -7.92 8.76
CA ARG A 140 13.47 -6.50 8.91
C ARG A 140 14.61 -5.69 8.30
N VAL A 141 14.30 -4.84 7.33
CA VAL A 141 15.22 -3.90 6.71
C VAL A 141 14.84 -2.50 7.18
N PRO A 142 15.72 -1.82 7.95
CA PRO A 142 15.50 -0.44 8.37
C PRO A 142 15.42 0.49 7.16
N ALA A 143 14.59 1.53 7.24
CA ALA A 143 14.45 2.53 6.18
C ALA A 143 15.77 3.19 5.78
N GLU A 144 16.75 3.28 6.69
CA GLU A 144 18.09 3.83 6.42
C GLU A 144 18.85 3.06 5.33
N THR A 145 18.50 1.79 5.10
CA THR A 145 19.20 0.89 4.15
C THR A 145 18.54 0.87 2.77
N TRP A 146 17.20 1.00 2.72
CA TRP A 146 16.40 0.89 1.49
C TRP A 146 15.59 2.14 1.11
N GLY A 147 15.71 3.19 1.93
CA GLY A 147 15.08 4.51 1.82
C GLY A 147 14.11 4.71 0.65
N LEU A 148 12.85 4.33 0.85
CA LEU A 148 11.75 4.68 -0.06
C LEU A 148 11.44 6.19 -0.05
N GLY A 149 12.16 6.96 0.77
CA GLY A 149 12.02 8.39 0.89
C GLY A 149 10.75 8.78 1.66
N THR A 150 10.40 10.05 1.53
CA THR A 150 9.14 10.60 2.04
C THR A 150 8.18 10.72 0.88
N LEU A 151 7.03 10.05 0.97
CA LEU A 151 5.97 10.16 -0.03
C LEU A 151 5.03 11.29 0.39
N SER A 152 4.83 12.27 -0.49
CA SER A 152 3.91 13.39 -0.26
C SER A 152 2.67 13.19 -1.10
N VAL A 153 1.51 13.07 -0.46
CA VAL A 153 0.22 12.88 -1.12
C VAL A 153 -0.58 14.18 -1.00
N PRO A 154 -0.68 14.98 -2.08
CA PRO A 154 -1.46 16.21 -2.07
C PRO A 154 -2.97 15.88 -2.11
N LEU A 155 -3.69 16.17 -1.04
CA LEU A 155 -5.13 15.87 -0.96
C LEU A 155 -5.96 16.60 -2.02
N LYS A 156 -5.47 17.75 -2.51
CA LYS A 156 -6.12 18.58 -3.53
C LYS A 156 -6.38 17.82 -4.83
N GLU A 157 -5.55 16.84 -5.20
CA GLU A 157 -5.71 16.07 -6.44
C GLU A 157 -6.84 15.03 -6.37
N HIS A 158 -7.30 14.71 -5.16
CA HIS A 158 -8.36 13.73 -4.91
C HIS A 158 -9.68 14.37 -4.47
N LEU A 159 -9.70 15.71 -4.33
CA LEU A 159 -10.86 16.46 -3.88
C LEU A 159 -11.34 17.41 -4.98
N PRO A 160 -12.65 17.67 -5.09
CA PRO A 160 -13.17 18.72 -5.95
C PRO A 160 -12.51 20.07 -5.63
N GLU A 161 -12.24 20.92 -6.63
CA GLU A 161 -11.55 22.21 -6.45
C GLU A 161 -12.18 23.13 -5.39
N ILE A 162 -13.50 22.98 -5.16
CA ILE A 162 -14.25 23.74 -4.15
C ILE A 162 -13.95 23.33 -2.71
N LEU A 163 -13.37 22.15 -2.47
CA LEU A 163 -13.07 21.62 -1.14
C LEU A 163 -11.58 21.82 -0.83
N ARG A 164 -11.27 22.82 0.00
CA ARG A 164 -9.92 23.00 0.54
C ARG A 164 -9.84 22.33 1.91
N VAL A 165 -8.90 21.40 2.06
CA VAL A 165 -8.60 20.80 3.37
C VAL A 165 -8.01 21.88 4.28
N ASP A 166 -8.60 22.04 5.45
CA ASP A 166 -8.19 22.97 6.50
C ASP A 166 -7.40 22.24 7.60
N ASP A 167 -7.86 21.05 7.98
CA ASP A 167 -7.27 20.25 9.05
C ASP A 167 -7.43 18.75 8.77
N VAL A 168 -6.45 17.97 9.21
CA VAL A 168 -6.41 16.51 9.08
C VAL A 168 -6.18 15.91 10.46
N GLN A 169 -7.17 15.14 10.95
CA GLN A 169 -7.09 14.44 12.21
C GLN A 169 -6.99 12.94 11.97
N PHE A 170 -5.92 12.36 12.47
CA PHE A 170 -5.71 10.92 12.45
C PHE A 170 -6.44 10.28 13.62
N LEU A 171 -7.33 9.33 13.34
CA LEU A 171 -8.11 8.56 14.31
C LEU A 171 -7.59 7.12 14.35
N ASP A 172 -7.91 6.38 15.41
CA ASP A 172 -7.48 4.97 15.54
C ASP A 172 -8.08 4.06 14.44
N ASP A 173 -9.24 4.42 13.90
CA ASP A 173 -10.00 3.67 12.91
C ASP A 173 -10.20 4.40 11.57
N GLY A 174 -9.43 5.48 11.34
CA GLY A 174 -9.49 6.22 10.09
C GLY A 174 -8.91 7.62 10.14
N VAL A 175 -9.37 8.48 9.22
CA VAL A 175 -8.91 9.87 9.11
C VAL A 175 -10.11 10.78 8.98
N LYS A 176 -10.14 11.84 9.78
CA LYS A 176 -11.11 12.91 9.69
C LYS A 176 -10.48 14.11 8.97
N LEU A 177 -11.09 14.48 7.85
CA LEU A 177 -10.72 15.64 7.06
C LEU A 177 -11.72 16.76 7.34
N THR A 178 -11.22 17.92 7.75
CA THR A 178 -12.00 19.15 7.90
C THR A 178 -11.72 20.07 6.73
N PHE A 179 -12.76 20.68 6.18
CA PHE A 179 -12.68 21.51 4.99
C PHE A 179 -13.07 22.96 5.28
N LYS A 180 -12.43 23.86 4.56
CA LYS A 180 -12.84 25.25 4.46
C LYS A 180 -13.57 25.42 3.14
N LEU A 181 -14.89 25.46 3.15
CA LEU A 181 -15.60 25.83 1.92
C LEU A 181 -15.50 27.34 1.70
N ASN A 182 -15.54 27.73 0.43
CA ASN A 182 -15.84 29.10 0.05
C ASN A 182 -17.29 29.11 -0.43
N TRP A 183 -18.20 29.64 0.39
CA TRP A 183 -19.63 29.67 0.10
C TRP A 183 -19.96 30.48 -1.17
N LEU A 184 -19.02 31.30 -1.64
CA LEU A 184 -19.10 32.09 -2.87
C LEU A 184 -18.95 31.27 -4.16
N ASP A 185 -18.35 30.07 -4.11
CA ASP A 185 -18.06 29.26 -5.31
C ASP A 185 -19.16 28.20 -5.61
N LEU A 186 -20.11 28.03 -4.68
CA LEU A 186 -21.24 27.09 -4.76
C LEU A 186 -22.26 27.31 -5.91
N PRO A 187 -22.52 28.52 -6.45
CA PRO A 187 -23.54 28.70 -7.48
C PRO A 187 -23.19 28.07 -8.84
N SER A 188 -22.00 27.50 -9.01
CA SER A 188 -21.56 26.83 -10.25
C SER A 188 -22.02 25.37 -10.38
N LEU A 189 -22.69 24.81 -9.35
CA LEU A 189 -23.13 23.41 -9.29
C LEU A 189 -24.65 23.21 -9.54
N PHE A 190 -25.39 24.26 -9.89
CA PHE A 190 -26.80 24.22 -10.27
C PHE A 190 -27.02 24.69 -11.70
#